data_AF-A0A8B3LCF1-F1
#
_entry.id   AF-A0A8B3LCF1-F1
#
_cell.length_a   1.000
_cell.length_b   1.000
_cell.length_c   1.000
_cell.angle_alpha   90.00
_cell.angle_beta   90.00
_cell.angle_gamma   90.00
#
_symmetry.space_group_name_H-M   'P 1'
#
loop_
_entity.id
_entity.type
_entity.pdbx_description
1 polymer ?
#
loop_
_entity_poly.entity_id
_entity_poly.type
_entity_poly.pdbx_seq_one_letter_code
_entity_poly.pdbx_strand_id
1 'polypeptide(L)'
;MQYRRDIAGLRAVAVLPVVLFHFGISAIPGGFSGVDIFFVISGYLISGSLLDDLERGQFSIVNFYWRRARRILPALVFVMLLTCIAALFILLPSDLREFGLSIIAASTFWSNVFFWKTSSYFSIDAALRPLLHTWSLSVEEQYYIFAPILMFLIYRYIGKRWLTTLLPIILCSFVMAVMATSLAPTAGFYLLPTRI
;
A
#
# COMPACT_ATOMS: atom_id res chain seq x y z
N MET A 1 12.86 18.89 1.68
CA MET A 1 13.69 18.23 2.72
C MET A 1 14.94 17.55 2.14
N GLN A 2 16.02 17.45 2.91
CA GLN A 2 17.19 16.60 2.62
C GLN A 2 16.76 15.12 2.66
N TYR A 3 17.35 14.25 1.81
CA TYR A 3 16.98 12.83 1.76
C TYR A 3 17.33 12.11 3.07
N ARG A 4 16.30 11.72 3.83
CA ARG A 4 16.38 11.07 5.15
C ARG A 4 16.64 9.56 5.02
N ARG A 5 17.92 9.20 4.90
CA ARG A 5 18.39 7.80 4.79
C ARG A 5 18.01 6.97 6.02
N ASP A 6 17.99 7.59 7.19
CA ASP A 6 17.54 7.02 8.46
C ASP A 6 16.11 6.49 8.38
N ILE A 7 15.18 7.30 7.87
CA ILE A 7 13.76 6.91 7.74
C ILE A 7 13.58 5.85 6.65
N ALA A 8 14.37 5.91 5.58
CA ALA A 8 14.40 4.83 4.58
C ALA A 8 14.89 3.50 5.18
N GLY A 9 15.85 3.54 6.12
CA GLY A 9 16.28 2.37 6.90
C GLY A 9 15.16 1.81 7.78
N LEU A 10 14.41 2.69 8.47
CA LEU A 10 13.25 2.26 9.28
C LEU A 10 12.18 1.55 8.45
N ARG A 11 11.93 1.99 7.21
CA ARG A 11 11.05 1.26 6.28
C ARG A 11 11.55 -0.15 5.99
N ALA A 12 12.86 -0.32 5.79
CA ALA A 12 13.43 -1.64 5.55
C ALA A 12 13.29 -2.55 6.78
N VAL A 13 13.51 -1.99 7.98
CA VAL A 13 13.31 -2.70 9.25
C VAL A 13 11.85 -3.12 9.44
N ALA A 14 10.89 -2.26 9.09
CA ALA A 14 9.45 -2.56 9.20
C ALA A 14 9.00 -3.77 8.37
N VAL A 15 9.74 -4.13 7.32
CA VAL A 15 9.45 -5.31 6.47
C VAL A 15 9.95 -6.60 7.11
N LEU A 16 10.97 -6.56 7.99
CA LEU A 16 11.57 -7.76 8.57
C LEU A 16 10.56 -8.63 9.35
N PRO A 17 9.70 -8.08 10.23
CA PRO A 17 8.68 -8.87 10.92
C PRO A 17 7.73 -9.61 9.96
N VAL A 18 7.39 -8.98 8.83
CA VAL A 18 6.50 -9.57 7.81
C VAL A 18 7.19 -10.77 7.17
N VAL A 19 8.46 -10.64 6.81
CA VAL A 19 9.24 -11.71 6.19
C VAL A 19 9.43 -12.88 7.16
N LEU A 20 9.83 -12.59 8.41
CA LEU A 20 10.03 -13.61 9.44
C LEU A 20 8.73 -14.36 9.77
N PHE A 21 7.59 -13.66 9.77
CA PHE A 21 6.27 -14.27 9.94
C PHE A 21 5.97 -15.30 8.84
N HIS A 22 6.31 -15.02 7.58
CA HIS A 22 6.10 -15.97 6.47
C HIS A 22 7.07 -17.16 6.52
N PHE A 23 8.23 -17.03 7.19
CA PHE A 23 9.14 -18.14 7.45
C PHE A 23 8.73 -19.02 8.64
N GLY A 24 7.54 -18.80 9.24
CA GLY A 24 7.04 -19.61 10.34
C GLY A 24 7.76 -19.37 11.67
N ILE A 25 8.48 -18.26 11.80
CA ILE A 25 9.15 -17.89 13.05
C ILE A 25 8.08 -17.37 14.02
N SER A 26 7.62 -18.26 14.91
CA SER A 26 6.56 -18.00 15.90
C SER A 26 6.94 -16.99 16.99
N ALA A 27 8.21 -16.57 17.05
CA ALA A 27 8.70 -15.60 18.01
C ALA A 27 8.14 -14.17 17.82
N ILE A 28 7.42 -13.89 16.72
CA ILE A 28 6.82 -12.58 16.42
C ILE A 28 5.32 -12.73 16.15
N PRO A 29 4.48 -12.87 17.19
CA PRO A 29 3.03 -12.78 17.04
C PRO A 29 2.68 -11.44 16.40
N GLY A 30 1.90 -11.45 15.31
CA GLY A 30 1.49 -10.22 14.63
C GLY A 30 2.52 -9.60 13.69
N GLY A 31 3.49 -10.38 13.16
CA GLY A 31 4.49 -9.86 12.22
C GLY A 31 3.92 -9.17 10.97
N PHE A 32 2.65 -9.42 10.61
CA PHE A 32 1.93 -8.67 9.57
C PHE A 32 1.74 -7.17 9.88
N SER A 33 1.76 -6.76 11.16
CA SER A 33 1.70 -5.35 11.56
C SER A 33 2.89 -4.53 11.06
N GLY A 34 3.98 -5.18 10.63
CA GLY A 34 5.08 -4.51 9.95
C GLY A 34 4.65 -3.75 8.67
N VAL A 35 3.60 -4.24 7.99
CA VAL A 35 3.02 -3.54 6.82
C VAL A 35 2.40 -2.20 7.24
N ASP A 36 1.69 -2.17 8.38
CA ASP A 36 1.04 -0.97 8.90
C ASP A 36 2.09 0.09 9.28
N ILE A 37 3.16 -0.34 9.95
CA ILE A 37 4.29 0.52 10.31
C ILE A 37 4.94 1.10 9.04
N PHE A 38 5.13 0.26 8.01
CA PHE A 38 5.68 0.71 6.72
C PHE A 38 4.78 1.77 6.05
N PHE A 39 3.46 1.62 6.11
CA PHE A 39 2.52 2.61 5.58
C PHE A 39 2.57 3.92 6.36
N VAL A 40 2.59 3.88 7.69
CA VAL A 40 2.69 5.10 8.51
C VAL A 40 3.96 5.88 8.19
N ILE A 41 5.12 5.20 8.10
CA ILE A 41 6.39 5.85 7.75
C ILE A 41 6.34 6.42 6.34
N SER A 42 5.75 5.70 5.38
CA SER A 42 5.60 6.16 4.00
C SER A 42 4.68 7.38 3.91
N GLY A 43 3.55 7.38 4.61
CA GLY A 43 2.62 8.49 4.72
C GLY A 43 3.30 9.74 5.27
N TYR A 44 4.02 9.62 6.39
CA TYR A 44 4.80 10.72 6.97
C TYR A 44 5.78 11.35 5.97
N LEU A 45 6.58 10.53 5.27
CA LEU A 45 7.55 11.01 4.29
C LEU A 45 6.89 11.70 3.10
N ILE A 46 5.78 11.14 2.62
CA ILE A 46 5.06 11.65 1.45
C ILE A 46 4.37 12.96 1.78
N SER A 47 3.55 12.99 2.83
CA SER A 47 2.87 14.19 3.28
C SER A 47 3.87 15.30 3.63
N GLY A 48 4.98 14.97 4.30
CA GLY A 48 6.05 15.93 4.57
C GLY A 48 6.66 16.51 3.29
N SER A 49 6.96 15.66 2.29
CA SER A 49 7.48 16.15 1.00
C SER A 49 6.47 17.00 0.22
N LEU A 50 5.18 16.66 0.30
CA LEU A 50 4.10 17.40 -0.36
C LEU A 50 3.89 18.78 0.26
N LEU A 51 3.87 18.86 1.60
CA LEU A 51 3.76 20.14 2.31
C LEU A 51 4.96 21.04 2.00
N ASP A 52 6.18 20.50 2.05
CA ASP A 52 7.40 21.23 1.68
C ASP A 52 7.31 21.84 0.27
N ASP A 53 6.88 21.03 -0.72
CA ASP A 53 6.74 21.46 -2.11
C ASP A 53 5.65 22.52 -2.26
N LEU A 54 4.53 22.40 -1.52
CA LEU A 54 3.43 23.37 -1.51
C LEU A 54 3.84 24.71 -0.87
N GLU A 55 4.53 24.68 0.27
CA GLU A 55 5.00 25.88 0.96
C GLU A 55 6.04 26.65 0.15
N ARG A 56 6.87 25.94 -0.61
CA ARG A 56 7.88 26.54 -1.51
C ARG A 56 7.30 26.97 -2.86
N GLY A 57 6.03 26.68 -3.15
CA GLY A 57 5.41 26.95 -4.44
C GLY A 57 5.99 26.12 -5.61
N GLN A 58 6.60 24.98 -5.30
CA GLN A 58 7.27 24.08 -6.27
C GLN A 58 6.47 22.80 -6.56
N PHE A 59 5.27 22.69 -5.99
CA PHE A 59 4.41 21.52 -6.17
C PHE A 59 4.07 21.28 -7.64
N SER A 60 4.38 20.08 -8.11
CA SER A 60 3.99 19.59 -9.43
C SER A 60 3.51 18.15 -9.30
N ILE A 61 2.21 17.96 -9.54
CA ILE A 61 1.57 16.64 -9.50
C ILE A 61 2.15 15.69 -10.55
N VAL A 62 2.49 16.21 -11.73
CA VAL A 62 3.12 15.44 -12.81
C VAL A 62 4.49 14.95 -12.38
N ASN A 63 5.32 15.82 -11.80
CA ASN A 63 6.64 15.44 -11.31
C ASN A 63 6.55 14.44 -10.14
N PHE A 64 5.53 14.60 -9.27
CA PHE A 64 5.28 13.67 -8.19
C PHE A 64 5.00 12.25 -8.74
N TYR A 65 4.02 12.10 -9.63
CA TYR A 65 3.68 10.80 -10.23
C TYR A 65 4.82 10.21 -11.05
N TRP A 66 5.53 11.03 -11.81
CA TRP A 66 6.65 10.57 -12.63
C TRP A 66 7.77 9.93 -11.80
N ARG A 67 8.13 10.53 -10.66
CA ARG A 67 9.14 9.97 -9.74
C ARG A 67 8.70 8.63 -9.16
N ARG A 68 7.41 8.47 -8.84
CA ARG A 68 6.84 7.22 -8.30
C ARG A 68 6.78 6.13 -9.35
N ALA A 69 6.28 6.46 -10.54
CA ALA A 69 6.21 5.55 -11.68
C ALA A 69 7.58 4.96 -12.03
N ARG A 70 8.63 5.80 -12.15
CA ARG A 70 10.01 5.33 -12.40
C ARG A 70 10.59 4.45 -11.31
N ARG A 71 10.10 4.57 -10.08
CA ARG A 71 10.56 3.77 -8.94
C ARG A 71 9.83 2.43 -8.83
N ILE A 72 8.54 2.39 -9.16
CA ILE A 72 7.66 1.25 -8.84
C ILE A 72 7.34 0.39 -10.05
N LEU A 73 7.00 1.01 -11.19
CA LEU A 73 6.60 0.27 -12.38
C LEU A 73 7.67 -0.72 -12.88
N PRO A 74 8.99 -0.38 -12.91
CA PRO A 74 9.99 -1.34 -13.39
C PRO A 74 9.99 -2.64 -12.58
N ALA A 75 9.95 -2.53 -11.24
CA ALA A 75 9.93 -3.70 -10.37
C ALA A 75 8.63 -4.48 -10.49
N LEU A 76 7.47 -3.80 -10.54
CA LEU A 76 6.17 -4.43 -10.70
C LEU A 76 6.07 -5.20 -12.02
N VAL A 77 6.43 -4.56 -13.14
CA VAL A 77 6.41 -5.17 -14.47
C VAL A 77 7.35 -6.37 -14.53
N PHE A 78 8.55 -6.25 -13.95
CA PHE A 78 9.50 -7.35 -13.89
C PHE A 78 8.95 -8.56 -13.12
N VAL A 79 8.38 -8.34 -11.92
CA VAL A 79 7.77 -9.40 -11.12
C VAL A 79 6.57 -10.02 -11.85
N MET A 80 5.70 -9.21 -12.47
CA MET A 80 4.57 -9.72 -13.24
C MET A 80 5.01 -10.56 -14.45
N LEU A 81 6.05 -10.14 -15.18
CA LEU A 81 6.61 -10.91 -16.29
C LEU A 81 7.14 -12.27 -15.83
N LEU A 82 7.98 -12.29 -14.79
CA LEU A 82 8.55 -13.53 -14.26
C LEU A 82 7.46 -14.46 -13.72
N THR A 83 6.49 -13.93 -12.99
CA THR A 83 5.37 -14.72 -12.47
C THR A 83 4.46 -15.24 -13.58
N CYS A 84 4.23 -14.47 -14.66
CA CYS A 84 3.53 -14.97 -15.84
C CYS A 84 4.27 -16.14 -16.49
N ILE A 85 5.58 -16.02 -16.70
CA ILE A 85 6.39 -17.09 -17.28
C ILE A 85 6.31 -18.34 -16.41
N ALA A 86 6.51 -18.20 -15.09
CA ALA A 86 6.43 -19.32 -14.16
C ALA A 86 5.03 -19.97 -14.12
N ALA A 87 3.97 -19.15 -14.16
CA ALA A 87 2.60 -19.62 -14.13
C ALA A 87 2.26 -20.55 -15.30
N LEU A 88 2.82 -20.31 -16.49
CA LEU A 88 2.61 -21.17 -17.66
C LEU A 88 3.15 -22.60 -17.49
N PHE A 89 4.15 -22.80 -16.62
CA PHE A 89 4.75 -24.11 -16.37
C PHE A 89 4.22 -24.79 -15.10
N ILE A 90 3.68 -24.02 -14.15
CA ILE A 90 3.35 -24.50 -12.80
C ILE A 90 1.84 -24.64 -12.59
N LEU A 91 1.03 -23.72 -13.12
CA LEU A 91 -0.40 -23.64 -12.78
C LEU A 91 -1.26 -24.53 -13.68
N LEU A 92 -2.34 -25.08 -13.10
CA LEU A 92 -3.37 -25.78 -13.87
C LEU A 92 -4.20 -24.78 -14.70
N PRO A 93 -4.88 -25.23 -15.77
CA PRO A 93 -5.73 -24.36 -16.58
C PRO A 93 -6.82 -23.61 -15.81
N SER A 94 -7.38 -24.22 -14.75
CA SER A 94 -8.34 -23.56 -13.86
C SER A 94 -7.72 -22.36 -13.13
N ASP A 95 -6.48 -22.52 -12.68
CA ASP A 95 -5.77 -21.55 -11.82
C ASP A 95 -5.20 -20.40 -12.66
N LEU A 96 -4.85 -20.67 -13.92
CA LEU A 96 -4.45 -19.64 -14.89
C LEU A 96 -5.53 -18.57 -15.08
N ARG A 97 -6.81 -18.93 -14.98
CA ARG A 97 -7.91 -17.96 -15.08
C ARG A 97 -7.89 -16.98 -13.90
N GLU A 98 -7.75 -17.47 -12.68
CA GLU A 98 -7.69 -16.63 -11.49
C GLU A 98 -6.38 -15.83 -11.42
N PHE A 99 -5.28 -16.43 -11.86
CA PHE A 99 -4.00 -15.74 -12.03
C PHE A 99 -4.10 -14.57 -13.02
N GLY A 100 -4.79 -14.76 -14.16
CA GLY A 100 -5.04 -13.69 -15.13
C GLY A 100 -5.82 -12.51 -14.52
N LEU A 101 -6.83 -12.79 -13.70
CA LEU A 101 -7.54 -11.74 -12.95
C LEU A 101 -6.64 -11.04 -11.93
N SER A 102 -5.74 -11.77 -11.29
CA SER A 102 -4.74 -11.22 -10.36
C SER A 102 -3.75 -10.28 -11.08
N ILE A 103 -3.33 -10.62 -12.30
CA ILE A 103 -2.50 -9.75 -13.15
C ILE A 103 -3.23 -8.45 -13.49
N ILE A 104 -4.50 -8.53 -13.90
CA ILE A 104 -5.31 -7.34 -14.21
C ILE A 104 -5.46 -6.47 -12.97
N ALA A 105 -5.77 -7.08 -11.82
CA ALA A 105 -5.94 -6.36 -10.56
C ALA A 105 -4.62 -5.72 -10.08
N ALA A 106 -3.48 -6.39 -10.22
CA ALA A 106 -2.18 -5.83 -9.89
C ALA A 106 -1.80 -4.66 -10.82
N SER A 107 -2.05 -4.82 -12.13
CA SER A 107 -1.75 -3.79 -13.15
C SER A 107 -2.60 -2.53 -13.01
N THR A 108 -3.81 -2.67 -12.47
CA THR A 108 -4.75 -1.56 -12.23
C THR A 108 -4.71 -1.03 -10.79
N PHE A 109 -3.78 -1.51 -9.97
CA PHE A 109 -3.69 -1.19 -8.54
C PHE A 109 -5.00 -1.42 -7.78
N TRP A 110 -5.71 -2.50 -8.13
CA TRP A 110 -6.96 -2.93 -7.52
C TRP A 110 -6.85 -4.29 -6.81
N SER A 111 -5.63 -4.84 -6.72
CA SER A 111 -5.39 -6.17 -6.16
C SER A 111 -5.83 -6.29 -4.70
N ASN A 112 -5.79 -5.22 -3.91
CA ASN A 112 -6.29 -5.22 -2.54
C ASN A 112 -7.79 -5.50 -2.45
N VAL A 113 -8.59 -4.87 -3.31
CA VAL A 113 -10.04 -5.11 -3.36
C VAL A 113 -10.34 -6.48 -3.96
N PHE A 114 -9.58 -6.88 -5.00
CA PHE A 114 -9.72 -8.20 -5.61
C PHE A 114 -9.48 -9.32 -4.60
N PHE A 115 -8.35 -9.28 -3.89
CA PHE A 115 -8.01 -10.29 -2.90
C PHE A 115 -8.94 -10.24 -1.69
N TRP A 116 -9.37 -9.05 -1.23
CA TRP A 116 -10.41 -8.95 -0.19
C TRP A 116 -11.69 -9.72 -0.53
N LYS A 117 -12.14 -9.66 -1.79
CA LYS A 117 -13.37 -10.31 -2.24
C LYS A 117 -13.23 -11.79 -2.58
N THR A 118 -12.01 -12.22 -2.92
CA THR A 118 -11.77 -13.58 -3.45
C THR A 118 -11.03 -14.49 -2.48
N SER A 119 -10.37 -13.95 -1.44
CA SER A 119 -9.61 -14.75 -0.48
C SER A 119 -9.32 -14.03 0.84
N SER A 120 -8.92 -14.81 1.84
CA SER A 120 -8.30 -14.28 3.06
C SER A 120 -6.78 -14.35 2.92
N TYR A 121 -6.06 -13.28 3.31
CA TYR A 121 -4.59 -13.25 3.29
C TYR A 121 -3.96 -14.37 4.15
N PHE A 122 -4.72 -14.86 5.13
CA PHE A 122 -4.28 -15.84 6.12
C PHE A 122 -4.81 -17.27 5.84
N SER A 123 -5.41 -17.52 4.67
CA SER A 123 -5.85 -18.86 4.30
C SER A 123 -4.67 -19.72 3.80
N ILE A 124 -4.82 -21.04 3.83
CA ILE A 124 -3.83 -21.98 3.26
C ILE A 124 -3.67 -21.73 1.74
N ASP A 125 -4.74 -21.31 1.07
CA ASP A 125 -4.74 -20.97 -0.35
C ASP A 125 -3.97 -19.68 -0.69
N ALA A 126 -3.63 -18.85 0.31
CA ALA A 126 -2.85 -17.63 0.11
C ALA A 126 -1.46 -17.92 -0.46
N ALA A 127 -0.85 -19.04 -0.04
CA ALA A 127 0.46 -19.49 -0.54
C ALA A 127 0.43 -19.88 -2.04
N LEU A 128 -0.76 -20.21 -2.57
CA LEU A 128 -0.95 -20.61 -3.95
C LEU A 128 -1.22 -19.43 -4.88
N ARG A 129 -1.21 -18.19 -4.38
CA ARG A 129 -1.50 -16.97 -5.16
C ARG A 129 -0.23 -16.14 -5.36
N PRO A 130 0.47 -16.27 -6.50
CA PRO A 130 1.79 -15.67 -6.70
C PRO A 130 1.84 -14.15 -6.56
N LEU A 131 0.72 -13.47 -6.86
CA LEU A 131 0.61 -12.01 -6.85
C LEU A 131 -0.10 -11.48 -5.61
N LEU A 132 -0.38 -12.30 -4.60
CA LEU A 132 -1.13 -11.88 -3.42
C LEU A 132 -0.53 -10.61 -2.79
N HIS A 133 0.79 -10.59 -2.59
CA HIS A 133 1.51 -9.48 -1.94
C HIS A 133 1.36 -8.12 -2.64
N THR A 134 0.91 -8.08 -3.90
CA THR A 134 0.63 -6.83 -4.63
C THR A 134 -0.53 -6.03 -4.03
N TRP A 135 -1.32 -6.62 -3.12
CA TRP A 135 -2.37 -5.93 -2.38
C TRP A 135 -1.83 -4.70 -1.66
N SER A 136 -0.70 -4.84 -0.96
CA SER A 136 -0.10 -3.77 -0.17
C SER A 136 0.41 -2.64 -1.06
N LEU A 137 0.99 -2.99 -2.22
CA LEU A 137 1.40 -2.03 -3.24
C LEU A 137 0.20 -1.28 -3.83
N SER A 138 -0.92 -1.95 -4.06
CA SER A 138 -2.14 -1.30 -4.56
C SER A 138 -2.69 -0.28 -3.58
N VAL A 139 -2.66 -0.57 -2.26
CA VAL A 139 -3.02 0.40 -1.22
C VAL A 139 -2.07 1.60 -1.24
N GLU A 140 -0.76 1.35 -1.36
CA GLU A 140 0.24 2.43 -1.43
C GLU A 140 0.03 3.32 -2.67
N GLU A 141 -0.24 2.74 -3.83
CA GLU A 141 -0.49 3.48 -5.08
C GLU A 141 -1.83 4.24 -5.06
N GLN A 142 -2.88 3.65 -4.48
CA GLN A 142 -4.13 4.38 -4.22
C GLN A 142 -3.87 5.61 -3.35
N TYR A 143 -3.10 5.46 -2.26
CA TYR A 143 -2.70 6.59 -1.43
C TYR A 143 -1.89 7.61 -2.23
N TYR A 144 -0.98 7.16 -3.12
CA TYR A 144 -0.19 8.06 -3.96
C TYR A 144 -1.05 8.89 -4.91
N ILE A 145 -2.15 8.35 -5.42
CA ILE A 145 -3.08 9.07 -6.29
C ILE A 145 -3.89 10.09 -5.48
N PHE A 146 -4.44 9.70 -4.33
CA PHE A 146 -5.37 10.56 -3.58
C PHE A 146 -4.68 11.61 -2.71
N ALA A 147 -3.58 11.27 -2.03
CA ALA A 147 -2.90 12.17 -1.09
C ALA A 147 -2.43 13.51 -1.70
N PRO A 148 -1.70 13.56 -2.83
CA PRO A 148 -1.24 14.83 -3.40
C PRO A 148 -2.40 15.71 -3.86
N ILE A 149 -3.47 15.12 -4.41
CA ILE A 149 -4.66 15.85 -4.84
C ILE A 149 -5.36 16.44 -3.62
N LEU A 150 -5.62 15.61 -2.61
CA LEU A 150 -6.28 16.04 -1.37
C LEU A 150 -5.49 17.16 -0.68
N MET A 151 -4.18 16.98 -0.51
CA MET A 151 -3.33 17.97 0.13
C MET A 151 -3.24 19.27 -0.67
N PHE A 152 -3.13 19.19 -1.99
CA PHE A 152 -3.14 20.37 -2.85
C PHE A 152 -4.45 21.15 -2.72
N LEU A 153 -5.61 20.47 -2.77
CA LEU A 153 -6.93 21.11 -2.65
C LEU A 153 -7.09 21.75 -1.26
N ILE A 154 -6.76 21.03 -0.19
CA ILE A 154 -6.82 21.57 1.18
C ILE A 154 -5.91 22.80 1.29
N TYR A 155 -4.66 22.72 0.84
CA TYR A 155 -3.75 23.86 0.91
C TYR A 155 -4.22 25.04 0.05
N ARG A 156 -4.81 24.79 -1.13
CA ARG A 156 -5.28 25.82 -2.06
C ARG A 156 -6.51 26.59 -1.56
N TYR A 157 -7.43 25.93 -0.85
CA TYR A 157 -8.70 26.51 -0.42
C TYR A 157 -8.75 26.84 1.08
N ILE A 158 -8.07 26.06 1.92
CA ILE A 158 -8.08 26.17 3.38
C ILE A 158 -6.74 26.74 3.90
N GLY A 159 -5.69 26.69 3.08
CA GLY A 159 -4.39 27.28 3.40
C GLY A 159 -3.67 26.53 4.51
N LYS A 160 -3.00 27.28 5.40
CA LYS A 160 -2.20 26.73 6.50
C LYS A 160 -3.02 26.02 7.59
N ARG A 161 -4.36 26.08 7.54
CA ARG A 161 -5.25 25.36 8.45
C ARG A 161 -5.49 23.90 8.05
N TRP A 162 -4.70 23.36 7.12
CA TRP A 162 -4.82 21.99 6.61
C TRP A 162 -4.94 20.91 7.70
N LEU A 163 -4.25 21.08 8.84
CA LEU A 163 -4.31 20.13 9.95
C LEU A 163 -5.72 20.00 10.55
N THR A 164 -6.48 21.10 10.62
CA THR A 164 -7.86 21.08 11.12
C THR A 164 -8.81 20.30 10.22
N THR A 165 -8.48 20.19 8.93
CA THR A 165 -9.27 19.42 7.95
C THR A 165 -8.84 17.95 7.90
N LEU A 166 -7.55 17.66 8.07
CA LEU A 166 -7.05 16.29 8.07
C LEU A 166 -7.34 15.55 9.38
N LEU A 167 -7.38 16.25 10.52
CA LEU A 167 -7.59 15.60 11.82
C LEU A 167 -8.90 14.80 11.89
N PRO A 168 -10.07 15.31 11.44
CA PRO A 168 -11.29 14.50 11.38
C PRO A 168 -11.18 13.27 10.47
N ILE A 169 -10.44 13.36 9.36
CA ILE A 169 -10.25 12.23 8.42
C ILE A 169 -9.44 11.13 9.10
N ILE A 170 -8.35 11.49 9.78
CA ILE A 170 -7.49 10.57 10.53
C ILE A 170 -8.28 9.92 11.67
N LEU A 171 -9.04 10.71 12.44
CA LEU A 171 -9.87 10.20 13.53
C LEU A 171 -10.95 9.23 13.01
N CYS A 172 -11.59 9.56 11.90
CA CYS A 172 -12.56 8.68 11.26
C CYS A 172 -11.90 7.38 10.78
N SER A 173 -10.72 7.47 10.16
CA SER A 173 -9.94 6.29 9.75
C SER A 173 -9.58 5.40 10.93
N PHE A 174 -9.12 5.99 12.03
CA PHE A 174 -8.80 5.27 13.27
C PHE A 174 -10.03 4.57 13.86
N VAL A 175 -11.17 5.25 13.95
CA VAL A 175 -12.42 4.64 14.43
C VAL A 175 -12.83 3.47 13.54
N MET A 176 -12.78 3.64 12.21
CA MET A 176 -13.05 2.56 11.27
C MET A 176 -12.08 1.38 11.44
N ALA A 177 -10.80 1.63 11.72
CA ALA A 177 -9.82 0.58 11.97
C ALA A 177 -10.16 -0.24 13.23
N VAL A 178 -10.50 0.44 14.33
CA VAL A 178 -10.92 -0.20 15.58
C VAL A 178 -12.22 -1.00 15.41
N MET A 179 -13.19 -0.45 14.66
CA MET A 179 -14.42 -1.18 14.36
C MET A 179 -14.17 -2.40 13.46
N ALA A 180 -13.27 -2.27 12.47
CA ALA A 180 -12.97 -3.34 11.53
C ALA A 180 -12.30 -4.54 12.21
N THR A 181 -11.53 -4.35 13.29
CA THR A 181 -10.92 -5.47 14.03
C THR A 181 -11.93 -6.50 14.53
N SER A 182 -13.14 -6.08 14.90
CA SER A 182 -14.19 -7.00 15.35
C SER A 182 -15.26 -7.29 14.28
N LEU A 183 -15.63 -6.29 13.47
CA LEU A 183 -16.79 -6.40 12.57
C LEU A 183 -16.41 -6.94 11.17
N ALA A 184 -15.21 -6.63 10.69
CA ALA A 184 -14.79 -6.96 9.32
C ALA A 184 -13.25 -7.05 9.21
N PRO A 185 -12.61 -8.04 9.86
CA PRO A 185 -11.15 -8.09 9.99
C PRO A 185 -10.42 -8.21 8.64
N THR A 186 -10.99 -8.92 7.66
CA THR A 186 -10.43 -9.03 6.31
C THR A 186 -10.51 -7.70 5.55
N ALA A 187 -11.60 -6.94 5.73
CA ALA A 187 -11.75 -5.63 5.12
C ALA A 187 -10.77 -4.61 5.75
N GLY A 188 -10.63 -4.63 7.08
CA GLY A 188 -9.62 -3.81 7.77
C GLY A 188 -8.20 -4.15 7.35
N PHE A 189 -7.93 -5.42 7.03
CA PHE A 189 -6.62 -5.82 6.53
C PHE A 189 -6.32 -5.26 5.12
N TYR A 190 -7.26 -5.37 4.18
CA TYR A 190 -6.99 -5.06 2.77
C TYR A 190 -7.31 -3.62 2.33
N LEU A 191 -8.22 -2.91 3.01
CA LEU A 191 -8.79 -1.66 2.48
C LEU A 191 -8.14 -0.40 3.06
N LEU A 192 -7.90 0.58 2.18
CA LEU A 192 -7.30 1.88 2.51
C LEU A 192 -8.02 2.67 3.62
N PRO A 193 -9.36 2.73 3.73
CA PRO A 193 -10.04 3.62 4.69
C PRO A 193 -9.67 3.40 6.16
N THR A 194 -9.15 2.22 6.52
CA THR A 194 -8.73 1.88 7.89
C THR A 194 -7.25 2.17 8.14
N ARG A 195 -6.56 2.81 7.19
CA ARG A 195 -5.09 2.91 7.11
C ARG A 195 -4.61 4.30 6.71
N ILE A 196 -5.42 5.35 6.95
CA ILE A 196 -5.13 6.75 6.59
C ILE A 196 -4.56 7.51 7.78
#